data_AF-A0A6G3ML48-F1
#
_entry.id   AF-A0A6G3ML48-F1
#
_cell.length_a   1.000
_cell.length_b   1.000
_cell.length_c   1.000
_cell.angle_alpha   90.00
_cell.angle_beta   90.00
_cell.angle_gamma   90.00
#
_symmetry.space_group_name_H-M   'P 1'
#
loop_
_entity.id
_entity.type
_entity.pdbx_description
1 polymer ?
#
loop_
_entity_poly.entity_id
_entity_poly.type
_entity_poly.pdbx_seq_one_letter_code
_entity_poly.pdbx_strand_id
1 'polypeptide(L)'
;MWYYNIFQSQLFRHGLRTPLWLYNNTPCSTDTYSDGLGALTNDGIKSSYFLGKALRNRYTLSHPFSLLSQSYKPDEVYSKDILYRYMPCRPASIVVFSLVWL
;
A
#
# COMPACT_ATOMS: atom_id res chain seq x y z
N MET A 1 -15.71 12.17 31.79
CA MET A 1 -14.61 11.95 30.81
C MET A 1 -15.00 10.77 29.94
N TRP A 2 -15.29 11.02 28.66
CA TRP A 2 -15.57 9.94 27.70
C TRP A 2 -14.25 9.50 27.09
N TYR A 3 -13.80 8.29 27.40
CA TYR A 3 -12.68 7.66 26.69
C TYR A 3 -13.23 7.05 25.40
N TYR A 4 -12.98 7.69 24.27
CA TYR A 4 -13.24 7.08 22.97
C TYR A 4 -12.09 6.12 22.67
N ASN A 5 -12.35 4.81 22.67
CA ASN A 5 -11.44 3.83 22.11
C ASN A 5 -11.46 3.99 20.59
N ILE A 6 -10.46 4.70 20.04
CA ILE A 6 -10.38 4.97 18.61
C ILE A 6 -9.45 3.92 17.99
N PHE A 7 -10.03 2.98 17.26
CA PHE A 7 -9.32 2.02 16.43
C PHE A 7 -9.73 2.24 14.97
N GLN A 8 -8.75 2.25 14.07
CA GLN A 8 -8.99 2.41 12.64
C GLN A 8 -8.36 1.26 11.87
N SER A 9 -9.17 0.59 11.04
CA SER A 9 -8.70 -0.36 10.03
C SER A 9 -8.75 0.28 8.65
N GLN A 10 -7.83 -0.11 7.77
CA GLN A 10 -7.80 0.26 6.36
C GLN A 10 -7.60 -0.99 5.52
N LEU A 11 -8.43 -1.16 4.50
CA LEU A 11 -8.27 -2.19 3.48
C LEU A 11 -8.06 -1.48 2.14
N PHE A 12 -6.91 -1.72 1.51
CA PHE A 12 -6.58 -1.14 0.22
C PHE A 12 -6.08 -2.22 -0.72
N ARG A 13 -6.30 -1.99 -2.01
CA ARG A 13 -5.73 -2.82 -3.07
C ARG A 13 -4.28 -2.41 -3.31
N HIS A 14 -3.45 -3.34 -3.78
CA HIS A 14 -2.15 -3.02 -4.36
C HIS A 14 -2.29 -1.97 -5.48
N GLY A 15 -1.21 -1.22 -5.74
CA GLY A 15 -1.14 -0.26 -6.85
C GLY A 15 -1.19 -0.92 -8.24
N LEU A 16 -1.01 -0.12 -9.29
CA LEU A 16 -0.94 -0.63 -10.67
C LEU A 16 0.12 -1.75 -10.79
N ARG A 17 -0.26 -2.81 -11.48
CA ARG A 17 0.60 -3.97 -11.72
C ARG A 17 0.48 -4.41 -13.17
N THR A 18 1.45 -5.17 -13.64
CA THR A 18 1.40 -5.86 -14.92
C THR A 18 0.35 -7.01 -14.87
N PRO A 19 -0.12 -7.51 -16.03
CA PRO A 19 -1.02 -8.66 -16.09
C PRO A 19 -0.43 -9.88 -15.38
N LEU A 20 -1.27 -10.74 -14.78
CA LEU A 20 -0.77 -11.97 -14.13
C LEU A 20 -0.37 -13.03 -15.16
N TRP A 21 -1.08 -13.05 -16.27
CA TRP A 21 -0.92 -13.98 -17.38
C TRP A 21 -1.44 -13.29 -18.64
N LEU A 22 -0.97 -13.78 -19.78
CA LEU A 22 -1.36 -13.33 -21.09
C LEU A 22 -2.22 -14.41 -21.74
N TYR A 23 -3.25 -14.00 -22.47
CA TYR A 23 -4.05 -14.95 -23.25
C TYR A 23 -3.20 -15.53 -24.39
N ASN A 24 -3.31 -16.84 -24.66
CA ASN A 24 -2.42 -17.54 -25.61
C ASN A 24 -2.33 -16.90 -27.00
N ASN A 25 -3.38 -16.22 -27.47
CA ASN A 25 -3.41 -15.59 -28.80
C ASN A 25 -3.23 -14.07 -28.74
N THR A 26 -2.71 -13.52 -27.63
CA THR A 26 -2.44 -12.08 -27.57
C THR A 26 -1.24 -11.71 -28.45
N PRO A 27 -1.27 -10.57 -29.15
CA PRO A 27 -0.12 -10.06 -29.89
C PRO A 27 0.98 -9.50 -28.98
N CYS A 28 0.71 -9.30 -27.68
CA CYS A 28 1.69 -8.76 -26.73
C CYS A 28 2.62 -9.86 -26.18
N SER A 29 3.94 -9.67 -26.29
CA SER A 29 4.91 -10.54 -25.62
C SER A 29 4.95 -10.27 -24.11
N THR A 30 5.39 -11.25 -23.32
CA THR A 30 5.74 -11.04 -21.91
C THR A 30 6.81 -9.97 -21.73
N ASP A 31 7.69 -9.81 -22.71
CA ASP A 31 8.80 -8.85 -22.69
C ASP A 31 8.33 -7.39 -22.79
N THR A 32 7.07 -7.16 -23.18
CA THR A 32 6.46 -5.82 -23.16
C THR A 32 6.35 -5.28 -21.73
N TYR A 33 6.34 -6.16 -20.73
CA TYR A 33 6.29 -5.79 -19.33
C TYR A 33 7.69 -5.92 -18.70
N SER A 34 8.43 -4.81 -18.65
CA SER A 34 9.80 -4.76 -18.12
C SER A 34 9.93 -5.32 -16.69
N ASP A 35 8.88 -5.16 -15.89
CA ASP A 35 8.84 -5.62 -14.49
C ASP A 35 8.48 -7.12 -14.37
N GLY A 36 8.15 -7.77 -15.49
CA GLY A 36 7.61 -9.13 -15.54
C GLY A 36 6.12 -9.19 -15.22
N LEU A 37 5.50 -10.36 -15.43
CA LEU A 37 4.06 -10.56 -15.18
C LEU A 37 3.73 -10.58 -13.67
N GLY A 38 2.64 -9.93 -13.31
CA GLY A 38 2.14 -9.82 -11.94
C GLY A 38 2.91 -8.87 -11.02
N ALA A 39 3.96 -8.21 -11.52
CA ALA A 39 4.78 -7.27 -10.77
C ALA A 39 4.10 -5.91 -10.59
N LEU A 40 4.38 -5.26 -9.46
CA LEU A 40 3.94 -3.88 -9.21
C LEU A 40 4.77 -2.92 -10.08
N THR A 41 4.10 -2.07 -10.85
CA THR A 41 4.80 -1.11 -11.72
C THR A 41 5.28 0.11 -10.94
N ASN A 42 6.16 0.92 -11.53
CA ASN A 42 6.59 2.21 -10.95
C ASN A 42 5.41 3.16 -10.67
N ASP A 43 4.40 3.17 -11.54
CA ASP A 43 3.16 3.93 -11.29
C ASP A 43 2.35 3.36 -10.13
N GLY A 44 2.38 2.04 -9.93
CA GLY A 44 1.81 1.38 -8.77
C GLY A 44 2.50 1.77 -7.47
N ILE A 45 3.84 1.78 -7.47
CA ILE A 45 4.65 2.27 -6.36
C ILE A 45 4.33 3.73 -6.05
N LYS A 46 4.27 4.59 -7.08
CA LYS A 46 3.91 6.01 -6.94
C LYS A 46 2.52 6.20 -6.34
N SER A 47 1.56 5.37 -6.74
CA SER A 47 0.19 5.38 -6.18
C SER A 47 0.19 4.98 -4.70
N SER A 48 0.91 3.92 -4.33
CA SER A 48 1.11 3.51 -2.94
C SER A 48 1.81 4.60 -2.11
N TYR A 49 2.76 5.32 -2.71
CA TYR A 49 3.45 6.44 -2.07
C TYR A 49 2.49 7.57 -1.70
N PHE A 50 1.63 8.00 -2.63
CA PHE A 50 0.63 9.04 -2.34
C PHE A 50 -0.42 8.59 -1.34
N LEU A 51 -0.82 7.31 -1.38
CA LEU A 51 -1.70 6.73 -0.37
C LEU A 51 -1.09 6.82 1.03
N GLY A 52 0.18 6.42 1.20
CA GLY A 52 0.90 6.53 2.47
C GLY A 52 0.90 7.96 3.02
N LYS A 53 1.18 8.95 2.16
CA LYS A 53 1.12 10.38 2.55
C LYS A 53 -0.28 10.85 2.94
N ALA A 54 -1.31 10.41 2.24
CA ALA A 54 -2.69 10.76 2.57
C ALA A 54 -3.11 10.17 3.93
N LEU A 55 -2.76 8.90 4.19
CA LEU A 55 -3.04 8.26 5.48
C LEU A 55 -2.26 8.91 6.62
N ARG A 56 -1.01 9.30 6.38
CA ARG A 56 -0.18 10.07 7.31
C ARG A 56 -0.89 11.36 7.72
N ASN A 57 -1.20 12.22 6.75
CA ASN A 57 -1.88 13.49 7.01
C ASN A 57 -3.21 13.30 7.74
N ARG A 58 -3.96 12.25 7.38
CA ARG A 58 -5.24 11.92 8.01
C ARG A 58 -5.09 11.52 9.48
N TYR A 59 -4.10 10.70 9.83
CA TYR A 59 -4.03 10.10 11.17
C TYR A 59 -3.09 10.79 12.14
N THR A 60 -2.29 11.77 11.69
CA THR A 60 -1.40 12.53 12.60
C THR A 60 -1.80 13.98 12.70
N LEU A 61 -2.28 14.57 11.61
CA LEU A 61 -2.54 16.02 11.52
C LEU A 61 -4.03 16.38 11.57
N SER A 62 -4.95 15.43 11.36
CA SER A 62 -6.37 15.75 11.22
C SER A 62 -7.18 15.46 12.49
N HIS A 63 -7.96 16.44 12.94
CA HIS A 63 -8.93 16.27 14.03
C HIS A 63 -10.17 15.49 13.57
N PRO A 64 -10.86 14.77 14.49
CA PRO A 64 -10.68 14.84 15.95
C PRO A 64 -9.52 14.02 16.54
N PHE A 65 -8.83 13.18 15.76
CA PHE A 65 -7.88 12.21 16.34
C PHE A 65 -6.53 12.17 15.62
N SER A 66 -5.51 12.71 16.28
CA SER A 66 -4.10 12.35 16.07
C SER A 66 -3.89 10.93 16.61
N LEU A 67 -4.38 9.93 15.87
CA LEU A 67 -4.35 8.52 16.23
C LEU A 67 -2.91 7.96 16.23
N LEU A 68 -2.07 8.46 15.34
CA LEU A 68 -0.69 8.03 15.18
C LEU A 68 0.27 9.11 15.65
N SER A 69 1.38 8.69 16.24
CA SER A 69 2.45 9.59 16.69
C SER A 69 3.16 10.29 15.52
N GLN A 70 3.91 11.36 15.80
CA GLN A 70 4.73 11.97 14.75
C GLN A 70 5.89 11.05 14.33
N SER A 71 6.40 10.21 15.22
CA SER A 71 7.47 9.23 14.96
C SER A 71 6.92 7.81 14.98
N TYR A 72 7.53 6.91 14.19
CA TYR A 72 7.12 5.50 14.12
C TYR A 72 7.17 4.83 15.49
N LYS A 73 6.05 4.21 15.88
CA LYS A 73 6.05 3.23 16.96
C LYS A 73 5.45 1.90 16.47
N PRO A 74 6.14 0.77 16.71
CA PRO A 74 5.74 -0.53 16.17
C PRO A 74 4.45 -1.09 16.77
N ASP A 75 4.01 -0.58 17.92
CA ASP A 75 2.77 -0.94 18.62
C ASP A 75 1.53 -0.18 18.12
N GLU A 76 1.71 0.94 17.41
CA GLU A 76 0.60 1.76 16.92
C GLU A 76 0.01 1.23 15.60
N VAL A 77 0.76 0.44 14.83
CA VAL A 77 0.41 0.07 13.46
C VAL A 77 0.74 -1.39 13.16
N TYR A 78 -0.24 -2.09 12.60
CA TYR A 78 -0.13 -3.47 12.15
C TYR A 78 -0.50 -3.60 10.67
N SER A 79 0.30 -4.36 9.91
CA SER A 79 0.03 -4.68 8.50
C SER A 79 -0.17 -6.17 8.31
N LYS A 80 -1.07 -6.54 7.40
CA LYS A 80 -1.25 -7.92 6.96
C LYS A 80 -1.50 -7.97 5.47
N ASP A 81 -0.55 -8.55 4.76
CA ASP A 81 -0.64 -8.74 3.31
C ASP A 81 -1.13 -10.13 2.97
N ILE A 82 -1.96 -10.22 1.93
CA ILE A 82 -2.28 -11.52 1.33
C ILE A 82 -1.08 -11.98 0.51
N LEU A 83 -0.54 -13.14 0.86
CA LEU A 83 0.53 -13.80 0.12
C LEU A 83 -0.05 -14.47 -1.13
N TYR A 84 -0.05 -13.76 -2.25
CA TYR A 84 -0.22 -14.39 -3.57
C TYR A 84 1.13 -14.66 -4.22
N ARG A 85 1.22 -15.76 -4.97
CA ARG A 85 2.43 -16.24 -5.68
C ARG A 85 3.02 -15.20 -6.66
N TYR A 86 2.23 -14.22 -7.08
CA TYR A 86 2.65 -13.04 -7.84
C TYR A 86 2.41 -11.85 -6.90
N MET A 87 3.46 -11.25 -6.33
CA MET A 87 3.42 -10.44 -5.10
C MET A 87 3.45 -8.92 -5.33
N PRO A 88 2.37 -8.25 -5.77
CA PRO A 88 2.32 -6.78 -5.79
C PRO A 88 1.96 -6.21 -4.41
N CYS A 89 1.37 -7.00 -3.50
CA CYS A 89 0.84 -6.51 -2.23
C CYS A 89 1.93 -6.15 -1.22
N ARG A 90 2.97 -6.99 -1.07
CA ARG A 90 4.10 -6.71 -0.17
C ARG A 90 4.89 -5.45 -0.54
N PRO A 91 5.32 -5.22 -1.79
CA PRO A 91 6.01 -3.98 -2.13
C PRO A 91 5.08 -2.76 -1.97
N ALA A 92 3.80 -2.88 -2.31
CA ALA A 92 2.82 -1.81 -2.10
C ALA A 92 2.64 -1.47 -0.62
N SER A 93 2.52 -2.48 0.26
CA SER A 93 2.38 -2.28 1.70
C SER A 93 3.64 -1.68 2.29
N ILE A 94 4.84 -2.18 1.97
CA ILE A 94 6.10 -1.60 2.44
C ILE A 94 6.16 -0.10 2.11
N VAL A 95 5.84 0.29 0.87
CA VAL A 95 5.85 1.71 0.47
C VAL A 95 4.85 2.54 1.28
N VAL A 96 3.61 2.05 1.44
CA VAL A 96 2.59 2.76 2.25
C VAL A 96 3.10 2.92 3.69
N PHE A 97 3.56 1.85 4.33
CA PHE A 97 3.94 1.86 5.74
C PHE A 97 5.22 2.64 6.01
N SER A 98 6.22 2.59 5.13
CA SER A 98 7.42 3.41 5.25
C SER A 98 7.11 4.91 5.23
N LEU A 99 6.06 5.34 4.54
CA LEU A 99 5.71 6.76 4.39
C LEU A 99 4.64 7.25 5.36
N VAL A 100 4.01 6.34 6.11
CA VAL A 100 3.19 6.73 7.26
C VAL A 100 4.07 7.37 8.36
N TRP A 101 5.41 7.23 8.27
CA TRP A 101 6.33 7.67 9.33
C TRP A 101 7.61 8.38 8.88
N LEU A 102 7.84 8.55 7.56
CA LEU A 102 8.87 9.45 7.00
C LEU A 102 8.29 10.84 6.77
#